data_AF-A0A961MMM0-F1
#
_entry.id   AF-A0A961MMM0-F1
#
_cell.length_a   1.000
_cell.length_b   1.000
_cell.length_c   1.000
_cell.angle_alpha   90.00
_cell.angle_beta   90.00
_cell.angle_gamma   90.00
#
_symmetry.space_group_name_H-M   'P 1'
#
loop_
_entity.id
_entity.type
_entity.pdbx_description
1 polymer ?
#
loop_
_entity_poly.entity_id
_entity_poly.type
_entity_poly.pdbx_seq_one_letter_code
_entity_poly.pdbx_strand_id
1 'polypeptide(L)' 'RDMVFGNYERLVYLAQTEDPALDRLAEDAADRLGLAYERRFTGYGDLPAALRAI' A
#
# COMPACT_ATOMS: atom_id res chain seq x y z
N ARG A 1 -22.79 6.46 12.09
CA ARG A 1 -21.41 6.32 11.58
C ARG A 1 -21.55 6.00 10.12
N ASP A 2 -21.28 6.96 9.25
CA ASP A 2 -21.40 6.77 7.81
C ASP A 2 -20.50 5.61 7.37
N MET A 3 -21.02 4.78 6.47
CA MET A 3 -20.37 3.56 6.01
C MET A 3 -19.26 3.95 5.02
N VAL A 4 -18.13 4.43 5.53
CA VAL A 4 -16.96 4.74 4.71
C VAL A 4 -16.45 3.42 4.11
N PHE A 5 -16.23 3.42 2.79
CA PHE A 5 -15.78 2.26 2.00
C PHE A 5 -16.81 1.14 1.78
N GLY A 6 -18.11 1.35 2.05
CA GLY A 6 -19.15 0.30 1.90
C GLY A 6 -19.32 -0.30 0.49
N ASN A 7 -18.80 0.37 -0.55
CA ASN A 7 -18.81 -0.11 -1.95
C ASN A 7 -17.42 -0.55 -2.44
N TYR A 8 -16.42 -0.59 -1.56
CA TYR A 8 -15.06 -0.97 -1.92
C TYR A 8 -14.89 -2.45 -1.61
N GLU A 9 -14.15 -3.15 -2.48
CA GLU A 9 -13.90 -4.58 -2.31
C GLU A 9 -12.46 -4.87 -1.88
N ARG A 10 -11.56 -3.89 -2.04
CA ARG A 10 -10.12 -4.11 -1.91
C ARG A 10 -9.35 -2.89 -1.42
N LEU A 11 -8.38 -3.14 -0.56
CA LEU A 11 -7.28 -2.24 -0.23
C LEU A 11 -6.05 -2.64 -1.05
N VAL A 12 -5.51 -1.70 -1.83
CA VAL A 12 -4.29 -1.93 -2.62
C VAL A 12 -3.13 -1.15 -2.00
N TYR A 13 -2.11 -1.86 -1.51
CA TYR A 13 -0.87 -1.26 -1.02
C TYR A 13 0.16 -1.14 -2.15
N LEU A 14 0.54 0.09 -2.49
CA LEU A 14 1.59 0.38 -3.47
C LEU A 14 2.96 0.45 -2.76
N ALA A 15 3.68 -0.67 -2.74
CA ALA A 15 4.96 -0.81 -2.06
C ALA A 15 6.10 -0.23 -2.91
N GLN A 16 6.86 0.71 -2.34
CA GLN A 16 8.06 1.29 -2.96
C GLN A 16 9.34 0.57 -2.55
N THR A 17 9.31 -0.15 -1.43
CA THR A 17 10.41 -0.91 -0.84
C THR A 17 9.91 -2.28 -0.40
N GLU A 18 10.84 -3.18 -0.09
CA GLU A 18 10.53 -4.41 0.63
C GLU A 18 10.70 -4.15 2.13
N ASP A 19 9.61 -3.74 2.78
CA ASP A 19 9.55 -3.54 4.23
C ASP A 19 8.41 -4.39 4.83
N PRO A 20 8.75 -5.52 5.48
CA PRO A 20 7.77 -6.42 6.08
C PRO A 20 6.92 -5.77 7.17
N ALA A 21 7.39 -4.69 7.82
CA ALA A 21 6.60 -3.98 8.81
C ALA A 21 5.48 -3.18 8.15
N LEU A 22 5.74 -2.59 6.98
CA LEU A 22 4.73 -1.86 6.21
C LEU A 22 3.71 -2.82 5.57
N ASP A 23 4.17 -3.99 5.10
CA ASP A 23 3.27 -5.03 4.58
C ASP A 23 2.24 -5.44 5.65
N ARG A 24 2.70 -5.71 6.88
CA ARG A 24 1.82 -6.10 7.99
C ARG A 24 0.85 -4.99 8.41
N LEU A 25 1.28 -3.73 8.41
CA LEU A 25 0.38 -2.61 8.70
C LEU A 25 -0.72 -2.46 7.64
N ALA A 26 -0.41 -2.75 6.38
CA ALA A 26 -1.40 -2.68 5.30
C ALA A 26 -2.41 -3.85 5.36
N GLU A 27 -1.96 -5.04 5.75
CA GLU A 27 -2.83 -6.19 6.04
C GLU A 27 -3.78 -5.88 7.21
N ASP A 28 -3.25 -5.40 8.35
CA ASP A 28 -4.06 -5.03 9.52
C ASP A 28 -5.12 -3.96 9.18
N ALA A 29 -4.77 -3.03 8.28
CA ALA A 29 -5.70 -2.01 7.79
C ALA A 29 -6.81 -2.61 6.90
N ALA A 30 -6.47 -3.55 6.01
CA ALA A 30 -7.45 -4.23 5.17
C ALA A 30 -8.45 -5.04 6.01
N ASP A 31 -7.96 -5.75 7.03
CA ASP A 31 -8.77 -6.50 7.98
C ASP A 31 -9.73 -5.60 8.76
N ARG A 32 -9.23 -4.45 9.26
CA ARG A 32 -10.06 -3.47 9.98
C ARG A 32 -11.18 -2.89 9.11
N LEU A 33 -10.93 -2.79 7.80
CA LEU A 33 -11.88 -2.27 6.83
C LEU A 33 -12.79 -3.36 6.23
N GLY A 34 -12.48 -4.65 6.44
CA GLY A 34 -13.19 -5.76 5.83
C GLY A 34 -12.99 -5.85 4.32
N LEU A 35 -11.84 -5.40 3.82
CA LEU A 35 -11.52 -5.36 2.39
C LEU A 35 -10.50 -6.45 2.03
N ALA A 36 -10.56 -6.97 0.81
CA ALA A 36 -9.49 -7.84 0.32
C ALA A 36 -8.15 -7.07 0.28
N TYR A 37 -7.06 -7.72 0.64
CA TYR A 37 -5.73 -7.12 0.55
C TYR A 37 -5.06 -7.44 -0.79
N GLU A 38 -4.44 -6.45 -1.42
CA GLU A 38 -3.57 -6.63 -2.59
C GLU A 38 -2.33 -5.77 -2.44
N ARG A 39 -1.16 -6.38 -2.58
CA ARG A 39 0.13 -5.69 -2.63
C ARG A 39 0.58 -5.54 -4.08
N ARG A 40 0.97 -4.32 -4.46
CA ARG A 40 1.66 -4.03 -5.73
C ARG A 40 2.98 -3.38 -5.45
N PHE A 41 4.07 -4.05 -5.81
CA PHE A 41 5.38 -3.44 -5.79
C PHE A 41 5.52 -2.50 -6.99
N THR A 42 5.71 -1.21 -6.74
CA THR A 42 5.93 -0.20 -7.77
C THR A 42 7.38 0.28 -7.80
N GLY A 43 8.12 0.07 -6.71
CA GLY A 43 9.44 0.68 -6.54
C GLY A 43 9.38 2.20 -6.52
N TYR A 44 10.54 2.84 -6.71
CA TYR A 44 10.68 4.30 -6.83
C TYR A 44 10.81 4.79 -8.28
N GLY A 45 10.79 3.88 -9.27
CA GLY A 45 11.12 4.22 -10.65
C GLY A 45 12.50 4.86 -10.77
N ASP A 46 12.59 5.95 -11.53
CA ASP A 46 13.86 6.67 -11.80
C ASP A 46 14.28 7.64 -10.68
N LEU A 47 13.47 7.81 -9.63
CA LEU A 47 13.76 8.73 -8.53
C LEU A 47 15.15 8.51 -7.88
N PRO A 48 15.61 7.26 -7.61
CA PRO A 48 16.94 7.05 -7.04
C PRO A 48 18.08 7.46 -7.99
N ALA A 49 17.85 7.45 -9.31
CA ALA A 49 18.83 7.94 -10.27
C ALA A 49 18.86 9.47 -10.28
N ALA A 50 17.68 10.11 -10.26
CA ALA A 50 17.57 11.57 -10.19
C ALA A 50 18.21 12.15 -8.92
N LEU A 51 18.03 11.51 -7.77
CA LEU A 51 18.60 11.96 -6.49
C LEU A 51 20.13 11.85 -6.42
N ARG A 52 20.75 10.95 -7.21
CA ARG A 52 22.22 10.81 -7.28
C ARG A 52 22.88 11.81 -8.23
N ALA A 53 22.11 12.49 -9.07
CA ALA A 53 22.60 13.45 -10.05
C ALA A 53 22.74 14.89 -9.50
N ILE A 54 22.52 15.06 -8.20
CA ILE A 54 22.64 16.32 -7.44
C ILE A 54 23.92 16.26 -6.59
#